data_AF-A0A9E1DUX7-F1
#
_entry.id   AF-A0A9E1DUX7-F1
#
_cell.length_a   1.000
_cell.length_b   1.000
_cell.length_c   1.000
_cell.angle_alpha   90.00
_cell.angle_beta   90.00
_cell.angle_gamma   90.00
#
_symmetry.space_group_name_H-M   'P 1'
#
loop_
_entity.id
_entity.type
_entity.pdbx_description
1 polymer ?
#
loop_
_entity_poly.entity_id
_entity_poly.type
_entity_poly.pdbx_seq_one_letter_code
_entity_poly.pdbx_strand_id
1 'polypeptide(L)' 'EIRVSNFLLWQIAYTEIFVTPTLWPDFTREEYLDILKHFKDRERRFGRVSS' A
#
# COMPACT_ATOMS: atom_id res chain seq x y z
N GLU A 1 13.06 -5.46 1.89
CA GLU A 1 12.34 -6.67 2.37
C GLU A 1 10.84 -6.47 2.10
N ILE A 2 10.08 -7.51 1.74
CA ILE A 2 8.62 -7.42 1.54
C ILE A 2 7.97 -8.42 2.50
N ARG A 3 7.53 -7.94 3.67
CA ARG A 3 6.91 -8.75 4.71
C ARG A 3 5.95 -7.91 5.53
N VAL A 4 4.83 -8.50 5.94
CA VAL A 4 3.84 -7.88 6.84
C VAL A 4 4.28 -7.94 8.31
N SER A 5 5.18 -8.86 8.67
CA SER A 5 5.78 -8.96 10.01
C SER A 5 4.76 -9.05 11.16
N ASN A 6 3.69 -9.81 10.95
CA ASN A 6 2.58 -9.98 11.90
C ASN A 6 1.84 -8.66 12.26
N PHE A 7 1.91 -7.66 11.38
CA PHE A 7 1.21 -6.39 11.57
C PHE A 7 -0.17 -6.41 10.91
N LEU A 8 -1.22 -6.27 11.72
CA LEU A 8 -2.60 -6.05 11.27
C LEU A 8 -3.15 -7.08 10.27
N LEU A 9 -2.83 -8.36 10.45
CA LEU A 9 -3.15 -9.44 9.51
C LEU A 9 -4.61 -9.47 9.03
N TRP A 10 -5.56 -9.29 9.95
CA TRP A 10 -6.99 -9.31 9.61
C TRP A 10 -7.41 -8.03 8.88
N GLN A 11 -6.95 -6.88 9.35
CA GLN A 11 -7.36 -5.57 8.84
C GLN A 11 -6.84 -5.32 7.43
N ILE A 12 -5.67 -5.88 7.07
CA ILE A 12 -5.04 -5.66 5.77
C ILE A 12 -5.50 -6.61 4.65
N ALA A 13 -6.48 -7.50 4.92
CA ALA A 13 -6.87 -8.57 3.99
C ALA A 13 -7.24 -8.09 2.58
N TYR A 14 -7.78 -6.87 2.45
CA TYR A 14 -8.15 -6.24 1.17
C TYR A 14 -7.60 -4.81 1.03
N THR A 15 -6.54 -4.50 1.77
CA THR A 15 -5.86 -3.21 1.65
C THR A 15 -4.77 -3.28 0.59
N GLU A 16 -4.49 -2.15 -0.03
CA GLU A 16 -3.31 -2.06 -0.88
C GLU A 16 -2.06 -1.92 -0.02
N ILE A 17 -1.04 -2.69 -0.37
CA ILE A 17 0.26 -2.64 0.28
C ILE A 17 1.19 -1.88 -0.66
N PHE A 18 1.75 -0.79 -0.15
CA PHE A 18 2.82 -0.04 -0.81
C PHE A 18 4.13 -0.27 -0.06
N VAL A 19 5.21 -0.60 -0.78
CA VAL A 19 6.55 -0.81 -0.21
C VAL A 19 7.51 0.10 -0.94
N THR A 20 8.20 0.97 -0.21
CA THR A 20 9.25 1.84 -0.74
C THR A 20 10.64 1.33 -0.32
N PRO A 21 11.67 1.44 -1.19
CA PRO A 21 13.05 1.24 -0.79
C PRO A 21 13.59 2.38 0.11
N THR A 22 12.89 3.52 0.19
CA THR A 22 13.27 4.65 1.05
C THR A 22 13.26 4.24 2.52
N LEU A 23 14.31 4.61 3.25
CA LEU A 23 14.40 4.37 4.69
C LEU A 23 13.45 5.30 5.44
N TRP A 24 12.95 4.86 6.60
CA TRP A 24 11.98 5.64 7.38
C TRP A 24 12.43 7.08 7.72
N PRO A 25 13.71 7.35 8.10
CA PRO A 25 14.17 8.71 8.36
C PRO A 25 14.22 9.60 7.10
N ASP A 26 14.36 9.00 5.93
CA ASP A 26 14.48 9.69 4.64
C ASP A 26 13.12 9.83 3.94
N PHE A 27 12.03 9.33 4.55
CA PHE A 27 10.70 9.37 3.98
C PHE A 27 10.15 10.80 3.95
N THR A 28 9.91 11.31 2.73
CA THR A 28 9.52 12.71 2.51
C THR A 28 8.02 12.88 2.32
N ARG A 29 7.53 14.13 2.47
CA ARG A 29 6.13 14.46 2.23
C ARG A 29 5.76 14.30 0.75
N GLU A 30 6.67 14.64 -0.15
CA GLU A 30 6.47 14.51 -1.59
C GLU A 30 6.19 13.05 -1.96
N GLU A 31 7.03 12.13 -1.44
CA GLU A 31 6.88 10.70 -1.66
C GLU A 31 5.55 10.19 -1.09
N TYR A 32 5.14 10.65 0.09
CA TYR A 32 3.82 10.32 0.65
C TYR A 32 2.66 10.75 -0.26
N LEU A 33 2.71 11.96 -0.83
CA LEU A 33 1.67 12.47 -1.71
C LEU A 33 1.61 11.69 -3.03
N ASP A 34 2.75 11.28 -3.57
CA ASP A 34 2.79 10.47 -4.78
C ASP A 34 2.27 9.06 -4.54
N ILE A 35 2.59 8.45 -3.40
CA ILE A 35 2.00 7.17 -2.98
C ILE A 35 0.48 7.28 -2.86
N LEU A 36 -0.05 8.38 -2.31
CA LEU A 36 -1.49 8.59 -2.21
C LEU A 36 -2.18 8.73 -3.58
N LYS A 37 -1.54 9.40 -4.54
CA LYS A 37 -2.07 9.46 -5.92
C LYS A 37 -2.16 8.07 -6.51
N HIS A 38 -1.08 7.28 -6.41
CA HIS A 38 -1.06 5.90 -6.88
C HIS A 38 -2.12 5.02 -6.18
N PHE A 39 -2.32 5.20 -4.88
CA PHE A 39 -3.35 4.50 -4.13
C PHE A 39 -4.77 4.82 -4.64
N LYS A 40 -5.03 6.06 -5.06
CA LYS A 40 -6.34 6.47 -5.59
C LYS A 40 -6.63 5.88 -6.97
N ASP A 41 -5.61 5.75 -7.81
CA ASP A 41 -5.75 5.28 -9.20
C ASP A 41 -5.94 3.76 -9.30
N ARG A 42 -5.73 3.03 -8.22
CA ARG A 42 -5.86 1.57 -8.20
C ARG A 42 -7.31 1.14 -8.02
N GLU A 43 -7.77 0.27 -8.91
CA GLU A 43 -9.12 -0.29 -8.83
C GLU A 43 -9.24 -1.33 -7.73
N ARG A 44 -9.94 -0.98 -6.65
CA ARG A 44 -10.26 -1.91 -5.56
C ARG A 44 -11.36 -2.87 -6.01
N ARG A 45 -10.98 -4.13 -6.21
CA ARG A 45 -11.91 -5.13 -6.76
C ARG A 45 -12.87 -5.75 -5.73
N PHE A 46 -12.65 -5.61 -4.42
CA PHE A 46 -13.55 -6.10 -3.34
C PHE A 46 -14.18 -7.49 -3.61
N GLY A 47 -13.44 -8.43 -4.19
CA GLY A 47 -13.94 -9.77 -4.54
C GLY A 47 -14.67 -9.90 -5.88
N ARG A 48 -14.74 -8.84 -6.71
CA ARG A 48 -15.19 -8.92 -8.10
C ARG A 48 -14.08 -9.48 -9.00
N VAL A 49 -14.34 -10.64 -9.58
CA VAL A 49 -13.54 -11.16 -10.70
C VAL A 49 -14.12 -10.54 -11.97
N SER A 50 -13.35 -9.68 -12.65
CA SER A 50 -13.69 -9.24 -14.00
C SER A 50 -13.71 -10.49 -14.90
N SER A 51 -14.88 -10.86 -15.41
CA SER A 51 -15.05 -11.92 -16.41
C SER A 51 -14.41 -11.56 -17.74
#